data_AF-A0A8W8ND28-F1
#
_entry.id   AF-A0A8W8ND28-F1
#
_cell.length_a   1.000
_cell.length_b   1.000
_cell.length_c   1.000
_cell.angle_alpha   90.00
_cell.angle_beta   90.00
_cell.angle_gamma   90.00
#
_symmetry.space_group_name_H-M   'P 1'
#
loop_
_entity.id
_entity.type
_entity.pdbx_description
1 polymer ?
#
loop_
_entity_poly.entity_id
_entity_poly.type
_entity_poly.pdbx_seq_one_letter_code
_entity_poly.pdbx_strand_id
1 'polypeptide(L)'
;TPGCTYEGENNVMMLQVARFLMKIYPDIKRGGPIHEFVQYLGADLTQKSCMTEEVALGCLLKAFQHRAARLLSDAAARIENLVRSGKSRQEAWDASTVALTWAAKAYCHTFVVRTFSQIVSDAAVDKSTKDVLTALCKLYAIDGIIENLGEFIEDGFFSPHQVSFLKNKLADLLAEIRPNAVALVDAFDYPDKTLDSCLGRYDGQVYPALYEYAKNSPFNEQEVLDSYHKFIKPAQTEQSQRAPMARL
;
A
#
# COMPACT_ATOMS: atom_id res chain seq x y z
N THR A 1 5.45 4.97 -10.36
CA THR A 1 6.70 4.52 -11.01
C THR A 1 6.34 3.86 -12.33
N PRO A 2 7.27 3.64 -13.28
CA PRO A 2 6.98 2.95 -14.54
C PRO A 2 6.30 1.58 -14.36
N GLY A 3 6.51 0.92 -13.20
CA GLY A 3 5.86 -0.35 -12.85
C GLY A 3 4.36 -0.33 -12.64
N CYS A 4 3.72 0.84 -12.65
CA CYS A 4 2.27 0.93 -12.69
C CYS A 4 1.70 0.81 -14.12
N THR A 5 2.56 0.70 -15.14
CA THR A 5 2.19 0.80 -16.55
C THR A 5 2.92 -0.22 -17.44
N TYR A 6 4.19 -0.53 -17.16
CA TYR A 6 4.89 -1.61 -17.88
C TYR A 6 4.24 -2.96 -17.60
N GLU A 7 4.32 -3.92 -18.53
CA GLU A 7 3.76 -5.29 -18.42
C GLU A 7 2.25 -5.36 -18.14
N GLY A 8 1.54 -4.24 -18.30
CA GLY A 8 0.10 -4.12 -18.10
C GLY A 8 -0.24 -2.95 -17.19
N GLU A 9 -1.15 -2.08 -17.64
CA GLU A 9 -1.66 -1.00 -16.80
C GLU A 9 -2.39 -1.59 -15.58
N ASN A 10 -2.13 -1.02 -14.39
CA ASN A 10 -2.57 -1.59 -13.11
C ASN A 10 -4.08 -1.86 -13.05
N ASN A 11 -4.93 -0.96 -13.56
CA ASN A 11 -6.37 -1.19 -13.57
C ASN A 11 -6.75 -2.32 -14.52
N VAL A 12 -6.12 -2.42 -15.69
CA VAL A 12 -6.32 -3.55 -16.62
C VAL A 12 -5.93 -4.88 -15.95
N MET A 13 -4.80 -4.92 -15.23
CA MET A 13 -4.37 -6.12 -14.51
C MET A 13 -5.34 -6.48 -13.36
N MET A 14 -5.82 -5.49 -12.62
CA MET A 14 -6.85 -5.73 -11.58
C MET A 14 -8.16 -6.26 -12.18
N LEU A 15 -8.56 -5.79 -13.36
CA LEU A 15 -9.73 -6.32 -14.06
C LEU A 15 -9.50 -7.75 -14.59
N GLN A 16 -8.27 -8.13 -14.95
CA GLN A 16 -7.95 -9.52 -15.27
C GLN A 16 -8.09 -10.44 -14.04
N VAL A 17 -7.60 -10.02 -12.87
CA VAL A 17 -7.82 -10.73 -11.61
C VAL A 17 -9.32 -10.82 -11.32
N ALA A 18 -10.07 -9.72 -11.47
CA ALA A 18 -11.52 -9.72 -11.27
C ALA A 18 -12.24 -10.70 -12.21
N ARG A 19 -11.79 -10.86 -13.47
CA ARG A 19 -12.37 -11.85 -14.41
C ARG A 19 -12.18 -13.27 -13.90
N PHE A 20 -10.99 -13.60 -13.37
CA PHE A 20 -10.74 -14.88 -12.74
C PHE A 20 -11.67 -15.10 -11.55
N LEU A 21 -11.78 -14.13 -10.63
CA LEU A 21 -12.64 -14.23 -9.45
C LEU A 21 -14.12 -14.42 -9.83
N MET A 22 -14.61 -13.64 -10.79
CA MET A 22 -15.99 -13.76 -11.29
C MET A 22 -16.26 -15.08 -12.02
N LYS A 23 -15.23 -15.71 -12.62
CA LYS A 23 -15.35 -17.03 -13.25
C LYS A 23 -15.57 -18.14 -12.22
N ILE A 24 -14.86 -18.08 -11.09
CA ILE A 24 -14.94 -19.11 -10.03
C ILE A 24 -16.08 -18.87 -9.03
N TYR A 25 -16.63 -17.65 -8.98
CA TYR A 25 -17.68 -17.26 -8.03
C TYR A 25 -18.92 -18.17 -8.01
N PRO A 26 -19.47 -18.65 -9.16
CA PRO A 26 -20.59 -19.59 -9.14
C PRO A 26 -20.27 -20.93 -8.45
N ASP A 27 -19.04 -21.43 -8.61
CA ASP A 27 -18.60 -22.68 -8.00
C ASP A 27 -18.40 -22.50 -6.48
N ILE A 28 -17.87 -21.35 -6.06
CA ILE A 28 -17.79 -20.95 -4.65
C ILE A 28 -19.18 -20.97 -4.00
N LYS A 29 -20.18 -20.33 -4.63
CA LYS A 29 -21.55 -20.27 -4.08
C LYS A 29 -22.24 -21.63 -4.00
N ARG A 30 -21.88 -22.57 -4.88
CA ARG A 30 -22.43 -23.93 -4.88
C ARG A 30 -21.70 -24.89 -3.93
N GLY A 31 -20.60 -24.46 -3.32
CA GLY A 31 -19.72 -25.36 -2.57
C GLY A 31 -19.04 -26.40 -3.46
N GLY A 32 -18.81 -26.07 -4.73
CA GLY A 32 -18.12 -26.94 -5.69
C GLY A 32 -16.63 -27.10 -5.37
N PRO A 33 -15.93 -28.05 -6.02
CA PRO A 33 -14.51 -28.25 -5.83
C PRO A 33 -13.74 -27.02 -6.35
N ILE A 34 -13.21 -26.23 -5.42
CA ILE A 34 -12.35 -25.08 -5.71
C ILE A 34 -10.98 -25.29 -5.09
N HIS A 35 -9.96 -24.68 -5.68
CA HIS A 35 -8.60 -24.76 -5.16
C HIS A 35 -8.53 -24.15 -3.74
N GLU A 36 -7.81 -24.80 -2.83
CA GLU A 36 -7.67 -24.39 -1.42
C GLU A 36 -7.34 -22.89 -1.26
N PHE A 37 -6.48 -22.40 -2.16
CA PHE A 37 -6.05 -21.01 -2.20
C PHE A 37 -7.19 -19.98 -2.26
N VAL A 38 -8.32 -20.31 -2.87
CA VAL A 38 -9.49 -19.42 -3.05
C VAL A 38 -10.69 -19.86 -2.21
N GLN A 39 -10.56 -20.94 -1.42
CA GLN A 39 -11.68 -21.53 -0.68
C GLN A 39 -12.31 -20.55 0.32
N TYR A 40 -11.49 -19.68 0.92
CA TYR A 40 -11.96 -18.65 1.86
C TYR A 40 -12.95 -17.65 1.25
N LEU A 41 -13.02 -17.54 -0.08
CA LEU A 41 -14.00 -16.66 -0.74
C LEU A 41 -15.45 -17.15 -0.56
N GLY A 42 -15.63 -18.40 -0.11
CA GLY A 42 -16.91 -18.95 0.32
C GLY A 42 -17.20 -18.78 1.81
N ALA A 43 -16.46 -17.90 2.51
CA ALA A 43 -16.67 -17.65 3.94
C ALA A 43 -18.12 -17.24 4.25
N ASP A 44 -18.60 -17.66 5.42
CA ASP A 44 -19.90 -17.25 5.95
C ASP A 44 -19.84 -15.77 6.37
N LEU A 45 -20.45 -14.91 5.54
CA LEU A 45 -20.47 -13.47 5.75
C LEU A 45 -21.34 -13.02 6.94
N THR A 46 -22.06 -13.94 7.60
CA THR A 46 -22.78 -13.63 8.84
C THR A 46 -21.85 -13.64 10.06
N GLN A 47 -20.68 -14.25 9.95
CA GLN A 47 -19.71 -14.32 11.04
C GLN A 47 -19.12 -12.95 11.34
N LYS A 48 -18.88 -12.71 12.64
CA LYS A 48 -18.25 -11.50 13.15
C LYS A 48 -16.79 -11.75 13.46
N SER A 49 -16.04 -10.66 13.60
CA SER A 49 -14.61 -10.73 13.87
C SER A 49 -14.30 -11.44 15.18
N CYS A 50 -13.37 -12.39 15.13
CA CYS A 50 -12.77 -13.01 16.32
C CYS A 50 -11.71 -12.12 16.99
N MET A 51 -11.54 -10.88 16.54
CA MET A 51 -10.47 -10.02 17.00
C MET A 51 -10.59 -9.68 18.48
N THR A 52 -9.50 -9.90 19.20
CA THR A 52 -9.28 -9.55 20.61
C THR A 52 -8.05 -8.63 20.72
N GLU A 53 -7.78 -8.11 21.91
CA GLU A 53 -6.64 -7.22 22.18
C GLU A 53 -5.27 -7.86 21.90
N GLU A 54 -5.17 -9.20 21.88
CA GLU A 54 -3.95 -9.93 21.52
C GLU A 54 -3.56 -9.75 20.04
N VAL A 55 -4.55 -9.39 19.20
CA VAL A 55 -4.42 -9.22 17.75
C VAL A 55 -3.68 -10.40 17.12
N ALA A 56 -4.26 -11.59 17.28
CA ALA A 56 -3.70 -12.83 16.73
C ALA A 56 -3.69 -12.78 15.19
N LEU A 57 -2.61 -13.26 14.57
CA LEU A 57 -2.47 -13.32 13.10
C LEU A 57 -3.63 -14.07 12.43
N GLY A 58 -4.13 -15.13 13.07
CA GLY A 58 -5.29 -15.86 12.57
C GLY A 58 -6.57 -15.02 12.48
N CYS A 59 -6.81 -14.11 13.44
CA CYS A 59 -7.96 -13.22 13.39
C CYS A 59 -7.78 -12.07 12.40
N LEU A 60 -6.55 -11.58 12.22
CA LEU A 60 -6.21 -10.66 11.13
C LEU A 60 -6.49 -11.31 9.78
N LEU A 61 -5.98 -12.52 9.54
CA LEU A 61 -6.19 -13.25 8.29
C LEU A 61 -7.68 -13.47 8.01
N LYS A 62 -8.46 -13.91 9.01
CA LYS A 62 -9.91 -14.06 8.86
C LYS A 62 -10.61 -12.75 8.49
N ALA A 63 -10.17 -11.62 9.03
CA ALA A 63 -10.73 -10.31 8.67
C ALA A 63 -10.51 -9.98 7.19
N PHE A 64 -9.30 -10.20 6.67
CA PHE A 64 -8.98 -9.98 5.26
C PHE A 64 -9.74 -10.96 4.35
N GLN A 65 -9.83 -12.23 4.74
CA GLN A 65 -10.61 -13.24 4.02
C GLN A 65 -12.09 -12.87 3.93
N HIS A 66 -12.69 -12.43 5.04
CA HIS A 66 -14.06 -11.95 5.10
C HIS A 66 -14.28 -10.74 4.19
N ARG A 67 -13.41 -9.73 4.27
CA ARG A 67 -13.46 -8.53 3.39
C ARG A 67 -13.42 -8.92 1.91
N ALA A 68 -12.51 -9.79 1.52
CA ALA A 68 -12.37 -10.21 0.13
C ALA A 68 -13.58 -11.02 -0.36
N ALA A 69 -14.12 -11.93 0.46
CA ALA A 69 -15.33 -12.68 0.15
C ALA A 69 -16.55 -11.76 -0.02
N ARG A 70 -16.71 -10.79 0.90
CA ARG A 70 -17.79 -9.78 0.88
C ARG A 70 -17.74 -8.93 -0.38
N LEU A 71 -16.60 -8.28 -0.66
CA LEU A 71 -16.46 -7.39 -1.82
C LEU A 71 -16.63 -8.14 -3.15
N LEU A 72 -16.21 -9.41 -3.23
CA LEU A 72 -16.50 -10.25 -4.39
C LEU A 72 -18.00 -10.52 -4.53
N SER A 73 -18.69 -10.83 -3.42
CA SER A 73 -20.13 -11.04 -3.40
C SER A 73 -20.90 -9.77 -3.82
N ASP A 74 -20.46 -8.60 -3.36
CA ASP A 74 -21.06 -7.31 -3.71
C ASP A 74 -20.85 -6.96 -5.19
N ALA A 75 -19.65 -7.19 -5.73
CA ALA A 75 -19.35 -7.00 -7.14
C ALA A 75 -20.19 -7.92 -8.04
N ALA A 76 -20.35 -9.18 -7.64
CA ALA A 76 -21.19 -10.13 -8.35
C ALA A 76 -22.67 -9.74 -8.32
N ALA A 77 -23.20 -9.38 -7.14
CA ALA A 77 -24.57 -8.93 -6.98
C ALA A 77 -24.86 -7.68 -7.83
N ARG A 78 -23.91 -6.74 -7.90
CA ARG A 78 -24.02 -5.55 -8.75
C ARG A 78 -24.15 -5.92 -10.24
N ILE A 79 -23.29 -6.80 -10.75
CA ILE A 79 -23.36 -7.27 -12.13
C ILE A 79 -24.71 -7.95 -12.41
N GLU A 80 -25.13 -8.86 -11.52
CA GLU A 80 -26.41 -9.55 -11.67
C GLU A 80 -27.60 -8.58 -11.70
N ASN A 81 -27.62 -7.58 -10.82
CA ASN A 81 -28.69 -6.57 -10.78
C ASN A 81 -28.75 -5.73 -12.06
N LEU A 82 -27.60 -5.35 -12.63
CA LEU A 82 -27.53 -4.61 -13.90
C LEU A 82 -27.98 -5.46 -15.09
N VAL A 83 -27.64 -6.74 -15.12
CA VAL A 83 -28.13 -7.67 -16.15
C VAL A 83 -29.64 -7.85 -16.03
N ARG A 84 -30.16 -8.01 -14.80
CA ARG A 84 -31.61 -8.09 -14.54
C ARG A 84 -32.35 -6.81 -14.93
N SER A 85 -31.71 -5.65 -14.84
CA SER A 85 -32.28 -4.38 -15.31
C SER A 85 -32.23 -4.19 -16.83
N GLY A 86 -31.86 -5.22 -17.60
CA GLY A 86 -31.87 -5.21 -19.06
C GLY A 86 -30.56 -4.79 -19.73
N LYS A 87 -29.48 -4.57 -18.98
CA LYS A 87 -28.16 -4.29 -19.59
C LYS A 87 -27.54 -5.58 -20.12
N SER A 88 -26.75 -5.46 -21.19
CA SER A 88 -25.90 -6.56 -21.64
C SER A 88 -24.83 -6.89 -20.59
N ARG A 89 -24.27 -8.10 -20.65
CA ARG A 89 -23.22 -8.52 -19.71
C ARG A 89 -21.96 -7.65 -19.80
N GLN A 90 -21.64 -7.13 -20.99
CA GLN A 90 -20.50 -6.24 -21.20
C GLN A 90 -20.75 -4.87 -20.56
N GLU A 91 -21.92 -4.27 -20.79
CA GLU A 91 -22.29 -2.99 -20.15
C GLU A 91 -22.38 -3.11 -18.63
N ALA A 92 -22.89 -4.23 -18.12
CA ALA A 92 -22.93 -4.52 -16.68
C ALA A 92 -21.53 -4.66 -16.08
N TRP A 93 -20.61 -5.31 -16.80
CA TRP A 93 -19.19 -5.42 -16.43
C TRP A 93 -18.54 -4.04 -16.38
N ASP A 94 -18.66 -3.26 -17.45
CA ASP A 94 -18.03 -1.95 -17.56
C ASP A 94 -18.55 -0.97 -16.49
N ALA A 95 -19.85 -1.01 -16.19
CA ALA A 95 -20.47 -0.22 -15.12
C ALA A 95 -20.17 -0.73 -13.68
N SER A 96 -19.49 -1.87 -13.55
CA SER A 96 -19.08 -2.49 -12.29
C SER A 96 -17.57 -2.54 -12.10
N THR A 97 -16.79 -1.96 -13.02
CA THR A 97 -15.31 -1.94 -13.01
C THR A 97 -14.71 -1.47 -11.69
N VAL A 98 -15.31 -0.46 -11.05
CA VAL A 98 -14.88 0.02 -9.73
C VAL A 98 -15.03 -1.07 -8.66
N ALA A 99 -16.22 -1.68 -8.53
CA ALA A 99 -16.47 -2.75 -7.56
C ALA A 99 -15.61 -4.00 -7.83
N LEU A 100 -15.43 -4.34 -9.11
CA LEU A 100 -14.55 -5.42 -9.56
C LEU A 100 -13.10 -5.17 -9.16
N THR A 101 -12.63 -3.92 -9.31
CA THR A 101 -11.28 -3.52 -8.91
C THR A 101 -11.09 -3.59 -7.40
N TRP A 102 -12.08 -3.18 -6.61
CA TRP A 102 -12.03 -3.32 -5.14
C TRP A 102 -11.99 -4.79 -4.70
N ALA A 103 -12.80 -5.66 -5.29
CA ALA A 103 -12.76 -7.09 -5.02
C ALA A 103 -11.39 -7.71 -5.36
N ALA A 104 -10.82 -7.34 -6.52
CA ALA A 104 -9.47 -7.77 -6.91
C ALA A 104 -8.38 -7.28 -5.95
N LYS A 105 -8.42 -6.00 -5.54
CA LYS A 105 -7.49 -5.44 -4.56
C LYS A 105 -7.60 -6.15 -3.20
N ALA A 106 -8.81 -6.41 -2.73
CA ALA A 106 -9.04 -7.12 -1.47
C ALA A 106 -8.52 -8.56 -1.51
N TYR A 107 -8.72 -9.25 -2.64
CA TYR A 107 -8.15 -10.57 -2.88
C TYR A 107 -6.61 -10.55 -2.83
N CYS A 108 -5.97 -9.64 -3.55
CA CYS A 108 -4.50 -9.51 -3.55
C CYS A 108 -3.95 -9.13 -2.17
N HIS A 109 -4.62 -8.22 -1.45
CA HIS A 109 -4.22 -7.83 -0.09
C HIS A 109 -4.32 -9.02 0.88
N THR A 110 -5.40 -9.81 0.78
CA THR A 110 -5.54 -11.06 1.57
C THR A 110 -4.42 -12.04 1.26
N PHE A 111 -4.01 -12.15 -0.01
CA PHE A 111 -2.88 -12.98 -0.40
C PHE A 111 -1.58 -12.53 0.29
N VAL A 112 -1.26 -11.24 0.27
CA VAL A 112 -0.05 -10.72 0.94
C VAL A 112 -0.08 -11.01 2.44
N VAL A 113 -1.19 -10.70 3.13
CA VAL A 113 -1.32 -10.95 4.58
C VAL A 113 -1.19 -12.45 4.90
N ARG A 114 -1.81 -13.32 4.11
CA ARG A 114 -1.71 -14.77 4.28
C ARG A 114 -0.27 -15.25 4.12
N THR A 115 0.37 -14.87 3.01
CA THR A 115 1.73 -15.30 2.69
C THR A 115 2.72 -14.82 3.75
N PHE A 116 2.60 -13.55 4.18
CA PHE A 116 3.45 -13.02 5.23
C PHE A 116 3.23 -13.78 6.56
N SER A 117 1.97 -14.01 6.95
CA SER A 117 1.66 -14.78 8.16
C SER A 117 2.21 -16.22 8.12
N GLN A 118 2.17 -16.86 6.94
CA GLN A 118 2.73 -18.20 6.73
C GLN A 118 4.25 -18.22 6.86
N ILE A 119 4.95 -17.28 6.20
CA ILE A 119 6.41 -17.17 6.25
C ILE A 119 6.89 -16.95 7.68
N VAL A 120 6.23 -16.07 8.44
CA VAL A 120 6.61 -15.78 9.82
C VAL A 120 6.30 -16.95 10.76
N SER A 121 5.29 -17.75 10.44
CA SER A 121 4.96 -18.95 11.22
C SER A 121 5.89 -20.13 10.93
N ASP A 122 6.72 -20.06 9.88
CA ASP A 122 7.63 -21.13 9.47
C ASP A 122 8.62 -21.50 10.60
N ALA A 123 8.84 -22.80 10.79
CA ALA A 123 9.74 -23.32 11.82
C ALA A 123 11.22 -23.00 11.55
N ALA A 124 11.60 -22.70 10.31
CA ALA A 124 12.96 -22.36 9.92
C ALA A 124 13.40 -20.97 10.41
N VAL A 125 12.47 -20.08 10.77
CA VAL A 125 12.78 -18.74 11.28
C VAL A 125 13.13 -18.81 12.76
N ASP A 126 14.31 -18.30 13.12
CA ASP A 126 14.74 -18.23 14.51
C ASP A 126 13.80 -17.37 15.35
N LYS A 127 13.81 -17.59 16.67
CA LYS A 127 12.83 -16.98 17.58
C LYS A 127 12.88 -15.45 17.56
N SER A 128 14.07 -14.85 17.60
CA SER A 128 14.24 -13.40 17.59
C SER A 128 13.72 -12.77 16.30
N THR A 129 14.11 -13.31 15.15
CA THR A 129 13.64 -12.82 13.84
C THR A 129 12.13 -13.02 13.71
N LYS A 130 11.61 -14.15 14.16
CA LYS A 130 10.17 -14.45 14.15
C LYS A 130 9.37 -13.43 14.94
N ASP A 131 9.84 -13.02 16.11
CA ASP A 131 9.14 -12.05 16.94
C ASP A 131 9.06 -10.68 16.27
N VAL A 132 10.19 -10.19 15.72
CA VAL A 132 10.23 -8.89 15.01
C VAL A 132 9.39 -8.93 13.72
N LEU A 133 9.50 -10.00 12.92
CA LEU A 133 8.70 -10.15 11.70
C LEU A 133 7.21 -10.34 12.01
N THR A 134 6.85 -10.95 13.15
CA THR A 134 5.46 -11.04 13.62
C THR A 134 4.91 -9.65 13.92
N ALA A 135 5.68 -8.81 14.62
CA ALA A 135 5.28 -7.43 14.87
C ALA A 135 5.08 -6.64 13.57
N LEU A 136 5.98 -6.78 12.59
CA LEU A 136 5.84 -6.19 11.26
C LEU A 136 4.61 -6.71 10.50
N CYS A 137 4.36 -8.02 10.53
CA CYS A 137 3.20 -8.61 9.88
C CYS A 137 1.89 -8.11 10.50
N LYS A 138 1.84 -7.97 11.83
CA LYS A 138 0.70 -7.35 12.52
C LYS A 138 0.56 -5.88 12.14
N LEU A 139 1.66 -5.12 12.12
CA LEU A 139 1.66 -3.71 11.73
C LEU A 139 1.06 -3.54 10.33
N TYR A 140 1.57 -4.28 9.34
CA TYR A 140 1.08 -4.26 7.96
C TYR A 140 -0.43 -4.58 7.87
N ALA A 141 -0.88 -5.63 8.56
CA ALA A 141 -2.28 -6.04 8.52
C ALA A 141 -3.20 -5.02 9.21
N ILE A 142 -2.80 -4.45 10.35
CA ILE A 142 -3.59 -3.45 11.09
C ILE A 142 -3.65 -2.15 10.30
N ASP A 143 -2.52 -1.69 9.76
CA ASP A 143 -2.46 -0.50 8.90
C ASP A 143 -3.39 -0.66 7.69
N GLY A 144 -3.31 -1.80 7.00
CA GLY A 144 -4.22 -2.14 5.90
C GLY A 144 -5.70 -2.18 6.30
N ILE A 145 -6.02 -2.60 7.52
CA ILE A 145 -7.39 -2.52 8.07
C ILE A 145 -7.81 -1.06 8.27
N ILE A 146 -6.95 -0.23 8.85
CA ILE A 146 -7.26 1.17 9.18
C ILE A 146 -7.40 2.02 7.90
N GLU A 147 -6.54 1.82 6.90
CA GLU A 147 -6.65 2.50 5.60
C GLU A 147 -7.95 2.17 4.87
N ASN A 148 -8.43 0.93 5.02
CA ASN A 148 -9.63 0.44 4.34
C ASN A 148 -10.80 0.22 5.32
N LEU A 149 -10.83 0.97 6.43
CA LEU A 149 -11.68 0.68 7.60
C LEU A 149 -13.16 0.54 7.24
N GLY A 150 -13.66 1.40 6.34
CA GLY A 150 -15.05 1.35 5.87
C GLY A 150 -15.45 -0.05 5.39
N GLU A 151 -14.55 -0.74 4.70
CA GLU A 151 -14.84 -2.04 4.09
C GLU A 151 -14.90 -3.18 5.11
N PHE A 152 -14.37 -2.99 6.33
CA PHE A 152 -14.43 -3.97 7.40
C PHE A 152 -15.52 -3.68 8.45
N ILE A 153 -16.15 -2.50 8.39
CA ILE A 153 -17.24 -2.12 9.31
C ILE A 153 -18.61 -2.03 8.60
N GLU A 154 -18.64 -2.00 7.26
CA GLU A 154 -19.85 -1.80 6.46
C GLU A 154 -20.95 -2.85 6.74
N ASP A 155 -20.57 -4.11 6.91
CA ASP A 155 -21.46 -5.21 7.30
C ASP A 155 -21.41 -5.51 8.80
N GLY A 156 -20.76 -4.63 9.57
CA GLY A 156 -20.53 -4.76 10.99
C GLY A 156 -19.62 -5.93 11.36
N PHE A 157 -18.69 -6.35 10.51
CA PHE A 157 -17.72 -7.40 10.85
C PHE A 157 -16.85 -7.01 12.06
N PHE A 158 -16.30 -5.79 12.08
CA PHE A 158 -15.71 -5.19 13.28
C PHE A 158 -16.71 -4.33 14.05
N SER A 159 -16.67 -4.45 15.38
CA SER A 159 -17.34 -3.53 16.30
C SER A 159 -16.51 -2.25 16.53
N PRO A 160 -17.14 -1.12 16.95
CA PRO A 160 -16.40 0.09 17.31
C PRO A 160 -15.32 -0.14 18.39
N HIS A 161 -15.58 -1.05 19.34
CA HIS A 161 -14.60 -1.44 20.35
C HIS A 161 -13.36 -2.10 19.73
N GLN A 162 -13.56 -3.02 18.77
CA GLN A 162 -12.46 -3.66 18.06
C GLN A 162 -11.63 -2.66 17.25
N VAL A 163 -12.29 -1.72 16.58
CA VAL A 163 -11.60 -0.64 15.86
C VAL A 163 -10.75 0.21 16.81
N SER A 164 -11.27 0.51 18.00
CA SER A 164 -10.56 1.32 19.00
C SER A 164 -9.26 0.66 19.43
N PHE A 165 -9.28 -0.61 19.84
CA PHE A 165 -8.04 -1.26 20.28
C PHE A 165 -7.10 -1.56 19.11
N LEU A 166 -7.58 -1.77 17.88
CA LEU A 166 -6.71 -1.92 16.70
C LEU A 166 -5.89 -0.64 16.44
N LYS A 167 -6.51 0.54 16.59
CA LYS A 167 -5.82 1.83 16.49
C LYS A 167 -4.76 2.02 17.57
N ASN A 168 -5.07 1.64 18.81
CA ASN A 168 -4.09 1.67 19.90
C ASN A 168 -2.94 0.68 19.62
N LYS A 169 -3.27 -0.54 19.19
CA LYS A 169 -2.27 -1.57 18.88
C LYS A 169 -1.35 -1.14 17.73
N LEU A 170 -1.85 -0.38 16.75
CA LEU A 170 -1.00 0.22 15.72
C LEU A 170 0.11 1.09 16.33
N ALA A 171 -0.25 1.99 17.25
CA ALA A 171 0.71 2.86 17.93
C ALA A 171 1.71 2.06 18.78
N ASP A 172 1.23 1.04 19.50
CA ASP A 172 2.09 0.15 20.29
C ASP A 172 3.10 -0.58 19.42
N LEU A 173 2.67 -1.11 18.27
CA LEU A 173 3.55 -1.83 17.33
C LEU A 173 4.61 -0.89 16.73
N LEU A 174 4.26 0.37 16.43
CA LEU A 174 5.24 1.36 15.98
C LEU A 174 6.33 1.58 17.04
N ALA A 175 5.95 1.67 18.32
CA ALA A 175 6.91 1.78 19.42
C ALA A 175 7.74 0.49 19.60
N GLU A 176 7.13 -0.68 19.45
CA GLU A 176 7.78 -2.00 19.52
C GLU A 176 8.83 -2.21 18.42
N ILE A 177 8.53 -1.77 17.19
CA ILE A 177 9.40 -1.92 16.01
C ILE A 177 10.53 -0.88 16.00
N ARG A 178 10.31 0.31 16.59
CA ARG A 178 11.24 1.44 16.55
C ARG A 178 12.70 1.12 16.91
N PRO A 179 13.02 0.29 17.92
CA PRO A 179 14.40 -0.07 18.23
C PRO A 179 15.11 -0.85 17.10
N ASN A 180 14.34 -1.64 16.34
CA ASN A 180 14.86 -2.49 15.26
C ASN A 180 14.73 -1.85 13.87
N ALA A 181 14.15 -0.65 13.76
CA ALA A 181 13.84 -0.03 12.47
C ALA A 181 15.05 0.12 11.55
N VAL A 182 16.22 0.50 12.08
CA VAL A 182 17.47 0.62 11.31
C VAL A 182 17.98 -0.76 10.90
N ALA A 183 18.05 -1.70 11.84
CA ALA A 183 18.50 -3.07 11.54
C ALA A 183 17.61 -3.78 10.50
N LEU A 184 16.31 -3.51 10.49
CA LEU A 184 15.37 -4.05 9.51
C LEU A 184 15.63 -3.55 8.10
N VAL A 185 16.02 -2.29 7.93
CA VAL A 185 16.36 -1.76 6.60
C VAL A 185 17.78 -2.13 6.20
N ASP A 186 18.71 -2.23 7.15
CA ASP A 186 20.07 -2.73 6.92
C ASP A 186 20.07 -4.19 6.47
N ALA A 187 19.10 -5.00 6.94
CA ALA A 187 18.96 -6.40 6.55
C ALA A 187 18.64 -6.61 5.05
N PHE A 188 18.24 -5.58 4.31
CA PHE A 188 18.17 -5.65 2.84
C PHE A 188 19.54 -5.67 2.16
N ASP A 189 20.60 -5.31 2.89
CA ASP A 189 22.00 -5.36 2.46
C ASP A 189 22.25 -4.58 1.16
N TYR A 190 21.68 -3.37 1.07
CA TYR A 190 21.90 -2.47 -0.06
C TYR A 190 23.22 -1.71 0.10
N PRO A 191 24.21 -1.87 -0.82
CA PRO A 191 25.43 -1.08 -0.78
C PRO A 191 25.15 0.40 -1.07
N ASP A 192 25.91 1.31 -0.45
CA ASP A 192 25.81 2.77 -0.68
C ASP A 192 25.83 3.16 -2.17
N LYS A 193 26.63 2.44 -2.98
CA LYS A 193 26.71 2.67 -4.43
C LYS A 193 25.40 2.35 -5.16
N THR A 194 24.64 1.37 -4.68
CA THR A 194 23.35 0.99 -5.25
C THR A 194 22.23 1.89 -4.75
N LEU A 195 22.27 2.28 -3.48
CA LEU A 195 21.28 3.17 -2.88
C LEU A 195 21.42 4.61 -3.41
N ASP A 196 22.66 5.04 -3.72
CA ASP A 196 23.01 6.33 -4.32
C ASP A 196 22.32 7.52 -3.63
N SER A 197 22.38 7.53 -2.30
CA SER A 197 21.68 8.53 -1.46
C SER A 197 22.60 9.07 -0.39
N CYS A 198 22.79 10.40 -0.38
CA CYS A 198 23.52 11.08 0.71
C CYS A 198 22.83 10.95 2.06
N LEU A 199 21.49 10.84 2.08
CA LEU A 199 20.68 10.75 3.31
C LEU A 199 20.63 9.33 3.88
N GLY A 200 20.75 8.32 3.01
CA GLY A 200 20.64 6.91 3.37
C GLY A 200 21.97 6.19 3.52
N ARG A 201 23.09 6.92 3.66
CA ARG A 201 24.42 6.33 3.78
C ARG A 201 24.50 5.42 5.00
N TYR A 202 25.12 4.26 4.82
CA TYR A 202 25.31 3.28 5.88
C TYR A 202 26.12 3.83 7.08
N ASP A 203 27.12 4.68 6.81
CA ASP A 203 27.98 5.28 7.85
C ASP A 203 27.32 6.41 8.66
N GLY A 204 26.12 6.83 8.29
CA GLY A 204 25.40 7.94 8.93
C GLY A 204 26.04 9.32 8.73
N GLN A 205 27.08 9.46 7.90
CA GLN A 205 27.78 10.73 7.64
C GLN A 205 27.04 11.59 6.61
N VAL A 206 25.80 11.95 6.94
CA VAL A 206 24.87 12.62 6.03
C VAL A 206 25.33 14.03 5.67
N TYR A 207 25.69 14.85 6.66
CA TYR A 207 25.98 16.28 6.43
C TYR A 207 27.22 16.52 5.56
N PRO A 208 28.38 15.85 5.79
CA PRO A 208 29.53 16.00 4.92
C PRO A 208 29.25 15.53 3.49
N ALA A 209 28.55 14.39 3.34
CA ALA A 209 28.19 13.86 2.03
C ALA A 209 27.26 14.81 1.26
N LEU A 210 26.25 15.37 1.93
CA LEU A 210 25.33 16.32 1.32
C LEU A 210 26.02 17.63 0.91
N TYR A 211 26.95 18.12 1.73
CA TYR A 211 27.75 19.30 1.40
C TYR A 211 28.61 19.07 0.16
N GLU A 212 29.35 17.96 0.10
CA GLU A 212 30.17 17.62 -1.05
C GLU A 212 29.32 17.37 -2.31
N TYR A 213 28.16 16.70 -2.17
CA TYR A 213 27.23 16.52 -3.27
C TYR A 213 26.73 17.85 -3.84
N ALA A 214 26.31 18.78 -2.97
CA ALA A 214 25.85 20.09 -3.40
C ALA A 214 26.98 20.90 -4.05
N LYS A 215 28.17 20.91 -3.46
CA LYS A 215 29.34 21.63 -3.98
C LYS A 215 29.75 21.15 -5.37
N ASN A 216 29.69 19.83 -5.61
CA ASN A 216 30.07 19.22 -6.88
C ASN A 216 28.91 19.15 -7.91
N SER A 217 27.78 19.81 -7.63
CA SER A 217 26.67 19.92 -8.57
C SER A 217 27.08 20.73 -9.81
N PRO A 218 26.64 20.34 -11.03
CA PRO A 218 26.94 21.09 -12.27
C PRO A 218 26.56 22.58 -12.21
N PHE A 219 25.57 22.93 -11.39
CA PHE A 219 25.15 24.33 -11.20
C PHE A 219 26.16 25.20 -10.45
N ASN A 220 27.13 24.58 -9.75
CA ASN A 220 28.14 25.26 -8.95
C ASN A 220 29.53 25.22 -9.59
N GLU A 221 29.63 24.79 -10.87
CA GLU A 221 30.89 24.85 -11.64
C GLU A 221 31.41 26.30 -11.79
N GLN A 222 30.49 27.26 -11.81
CA GLN A 222 30.79 28.69 -11.86
C GLN A 222 30.11 29.41 -10.70
N GLU A 223 30.80 30.36 -10.05
CA GLU A 223 30.19 31.16 -8.98
C GLU A 223 29.03 32.02 -9.47
N VAL A 224 29.08 32.46 -10.73
CA VAL A 224 28.05 33.28 -11.37
C VAL A 224 27.65 32.64 -12.69
N LEU A 225 26.38 32.27 -12.81
CA LEU A 225 25.84 31.64 -14.02
C LEU A 225 25.80 32.61 -15.20
N ASP A 226 26.04 32.12 -16.42
CA ASP A 226 25.89 32.91 -17.65
C ASP A 226 24.50 33.56 -17.79
N SER A 227 23.45 32.90 -17.29
CA SER A 227 22.08 33.41 -17.28
C SER A 227 21.95 34.70 -16.47
N TYR A 228 22.76 34.89 -15.42
CA TYR A 228 22.81 36.14 -14.68
C TYR A 228 23.30 37.28 -15.56
N HIS A 229 24.40 37.09 -16.29
CA HIS A 229 24.95 38.11 -17.18
C HIS A 229 24.04 38.41 -18.37
N LYS A 230 23.39 37.39 -18.92
CA LYS A 230 22.55 37.51 -20.11
C LYS A 230 21.18 38.14 -19.84
N PHE A 231 20.59 37.86 -18.67
CA PHE A 231 19.19 38.21 -18.40
C PHE A 231 18.99 39.04 -17.14
N ILE A 232 19.63 38.67 -16.02
CA ILE A 232 19.36 39.30 -14.72
C ILE A 232 20.07 40.65 -14.60
N LYS A 233 21.37 40.72 -14.91
CA LYS A 233 22.18 41.93 -14.80
C LYS A 233 21.65 43.08 -15.69
N PRO A 234 21.29 42.85 -16.97
CA PRO A 234 20.68 43.90 -17.80
C PRO A 234 19.33 44.36 -17.24
N ALA A 235 18.45 43.44 -16.82
CA ALA A 235 17.15 43.78 -16.26
C ALA A 235 17.23 44.61 -14.97
N GLN A 236 18.17 44.27 -14.07
CA GLN A 236 18.43 45.06 -12.86
C GLN A 236 18.95 46.46 -13.21
N THR A 237 19.84 46.57 -14.19
CA THR A 237 20.39 47.85 -14.64
C THR A 237 19.30 48.73 -15.26
N GLU A 238 18.43 48.17 -16.09
CA GLU A 238 17.27 48.88 -16.66
C GLU A 238 16.26 49.32 -15.60
N GLN A 239 16.00 48.51 -14.57
CA GLN A 239 15.14 48.89 -13.44
C GLN A 239 15.76 50.02 -12.61
N SER A 240 17.06 49.95 -12.31
CA SER A 240 17.77 51.02 -11.58
C SER A 240 17.81 52.33 -12.36
N GLN A 241 17.87 52.29 -13.70
CA GLN A 241 17.80 53.49 -14.54
C GLN A 241 16.38 54.07 -14.64
N ARG A 242 15.33 53.26 -14.45
CA ARG A 242 13.93 53.69 -14.44
C ARG A 242 13.44 54.21 -13.09
N ALA A 243 14.13 53.92 -11.99
CA ALA A 243 13.85 54.52 -10.68
C ALA A 243 14.36 55.98 -10.67
N PRO A 244 13.49 57.00 -10.56
CA PRO A 244 13.93 58.40 -10.60
C PRO A 244 14.86 58.71 -9.42
N MET A 245 15.90 59.52 -9.67
CA MET A 245 16.63 60.25 -8.63
C MET A 245 15.65 61.16 -7.87
N ALA A 246 14.86 60.60 -6.96
CA ALA A 246 14.13 61.37 -5.97
C ALA A 246 15.06 61.58 -4.78
N ARG A 247 15.89 62.63 -4.85
CA ARG A 247 16.37 63.48 -3.75
C ARG A 247 17.47 64.43 -4.24
N LEU A 248 17.05 65.64 -4.58
CA LEU A 248 17.70 66.88 -4.16
C LEU A 248 16.64 67.68 -3.39
#